data_AF-A0A0L0SDW9-F1
#
_entry.id   AF-A0A0L0SDW9-F1
#
_cell.length_a   1.000
_cell.length_b   1.000
_cell.length_c   1.000
_cell.angle_alpha   90.00
_cell.angle_beta   90.00
_cell.angle_gamma   90.00
#
_symmetry.space_group_name_H-M   'P 1'
#
loop_
_entity.id
_entity.type
_entity.pdbx_description
1 polymer ?
#
loop_
_entity_poly.entity_id
_entity_poly.type
_entity_poly.pdbx_seq_one_letter_code
_entity_poly.pdbx_strand_id
1 'polypeptide(L)'
;MGPGHVGVPAPAHVAVNGHAKSLKLHAPPSPDLIDLAADLSTGADTPAPSLPTVPDIVWNAFRDPLGAPTEPHASQLDPAESAGRRTLSSTPKCRFALPAFLHYDARGLQLFEQITHLDEYYLTEAEANLLDQGGAARALAMALPEGALVLELGCGSMRKTAILLRALEMAGRERGLTRPFQFYALDLDRGELARSLTALEQHPPRSKTETEGNWQHVTFHGLVGTYDAGLAWLARQKSVSHKLVLWLGSSLGNLTRADAAAMLTQIRACGNANNLSLVLGADGRNHPKTVARAYNDPHGVSRAFALNLLDHIGTHLPGVLPRDAFEFAPVYNEAMGRHEVYLRATRGLRVKSPAGEVDVTLARDELVHVEYSYKWAMGDLFELVSRSQWPNGARLDARRVGSLCQVPGC
;
A
#
# COMPACT_ATOMS: atom_id res chain seq x y z
N MET A 1 0.18 -78.92 13.88
CA MET A 1 0.06 -78.46 12.48
C MET A 1 -0.08 -76.96 12.54
N GLY A 2 1.06 -76.30 12.42
CA GLY A 2 1.28 -74.90 12.75
C GLY A 2 2.29 -74.28 11.78
N PRO A 3 2.73 -73.05 12.06
CA PRO A 3 3.29 -72.10 11.09
C PRO A 3 4.73 -72.46 10.68
N GLY A 4 5.19 -71.90 9.56
CA GLY A 4 6.58 -72.04 9.11
C GLY A 4 7.08 -70.79 8.39
N HIS A 5 7.81 -69.96 9.12
CA HIS A 5 8.66 -68.87 8.62
C HIS A 5 9.65 -69.31 7.54
N VAL A 6 9.84 -68.47 6.51
CA VAL A 6 11.09 -68.30 5.76
C VAL A 6 11.06 -66.84 5.27
N GLY A 7 11.96 -65.91 5.61
CA GLY A 7 13.42 -66.00 5.60
C GLY A 7 13.93 -65.25 4.35
N VAL A 8 14.25 -63.96 4.52
CA VAL A 8 14.72 -63.02 3.48
C VAL A 8 16.10 -63.42 2.92
N PRO A 9 16.38 -63.19 1.62
CA PRO A 9 17.73 -62.90 1.15
C PRO A 9 17.90 -61.42 0.75
N ALA A 10 19.03 -60.86 1.16
CA ALA A 10 19.48 -59.49 0.97
C ALA A 10 19.64 -59.08 -0.52
N PRO A 11 19.53 -57.78 -0.84
CA PRO A 11 19.63 -57.31 -2.22
C PRO A 11 21.08 -57.27 -2.71
N ALA A 12 21.28 -57.70 -3.95
CA ALA A 12 22.54 -57.62 -4.66
C ALA A 12 22.95 -56.15 -4.90
N HIS A 13 24.19 -55.82 -4.53
CA HIS A 13 24.82 -54.55 -4.85
C HIS A 13 25.02 -54.42 -6.36
N VAL A 14 24.27 -53.52 -6.99
CA VAL A 14 24.61 -52.97 -8.31
C VAL A 14 25.28 -51.62 -8.08
N ALA A 15 26.56 -51.54 -8.42
CA ALA A 15 27.33 -50.30 -8.41
C ALA A 15 26.77 -49.36 -9.48
N VAL A 16 26.14 -48.27 -9.05
CA VAL A 16 25.80 -47.15 -9.93
C VAL A 16 26.91 -46.11 -9.81
N ASN A 17 27.78 -46.09 -10.82
CA ASN A 17 28.65 -44.95 -11.10
C ASN A 17 27.77 -43.76 -11.50
N GLY A 18 27.44 -42.91 -10.53
CA GLY A 18 26.73 -41.66 -10.73
C GLY A 18 27.61 -40.49 -10.35
N HIS A 19 28.19 -39.82 -11.35
CA HIS A 19 28.73 -38.48 -11.17
C HIS A 19 27.59 -37.54 -10.79
N ALA A 20 27.37 -37.37 -9.48
CA ALA A 20 26.55 -36.29 -8.95
C ALA A 20 27.30 -34.96 -9.19
N LYS A 21 27.12 -34.37 -10.38
CA LYS A 21 27.35 -32.93 -10.52
C LYS A 21 26.35 -32.25 -9.59
N SER A 22 26.86 -31.71 -8.49
CA SER A 22 26.13 -30.74 -7.66
C SER A 22 25.64 -29.64 -8.59
N LEU A 23 24.37 -29.71 -8.99
CA LEU A 23 23.63 -28.56 -9.50
C LEU A 23 23.56 -27.59 -8.33
N LYS A 24 24.54 -26.69 -8.25
CA LYS A 24 24.39 -25.45 -7.51
C LYS A 24 23.21 -24.73 -8.17
N LEU A 25 22.02 -24.88 -7.59
CA LEU A 25 20.95 -23.93 -7.77
C LEU A 25 21.53 -22.58 -7.33
N HIS A 26 22.01 -21.81 -8.30
CA HIS A 26 22.29 -20.40 -8.06
C HIS A 26 20.97 -19.80 -7.61
N ALA A 27 20.91 -19.34 -6.36
CA ALA A 27 19.86 -18.43 -5.95
C ALA A 27 19.84 -17.29 -6.99
N PRO A 28 18.66 -16.90 -7.50
CA PRO A 28 18.59 -15.77 -8.41
C PRO A 28 19.27 -14.57 -7.75
N PRO A 29 19.95 -13.71 -8.53
CA PRO A 29 20.52 -12.49 -7.98
C PRO A 29 19.43 -11.75 -7.20
N SER A 30 19.76 -11.28 -5.98
CA SER A 30 18.84 -10.46 -5.21
C SER A 30 18.39 -9.26 -6.06
N PRO A 31 17.11 -8.86 -6.00
CA PRO A 31 16.63 -7.72 -6.76
C PRO A 31 17.45 -6.47 -6.44
N ASP A 32 17.63 -5.59 -7.42
CA ASP A 32 18.35 -4.32 -7.25
C ASP A 32 17.52 -3.39 -6.35
N LEU A 33 17.94 -3.22 -5.08
CA LEU A 33 17.24 -2.44 -4.08
C LEU A 33 18.02 -1.18 -3.71
N ILE A 34 17.42 -0.02 -4.00
CA ILE A 34 17.98 1.29 -3.71
C ILE A 34 17.39 1.82 -2.40
N ASP A 35 18.25 2.17 -1.45
CA ASP A 35 17.85 2.88 -0.24
C ASP A 35 17.76 4.38 -0.51
N LEU A 36 16.55 4.94 -0.52
CA LEU A 36 16.37 6.34 -0.90
C LEU A 36 16.91 7.31 0.14
N ALA A 37 16.98 6.93 1.42
CA ALA A 37 17.56 7.76 2.46
C ALA A 37 19.07 7.93 2.22
N ALA A 38 19.76 6.84 1.85
CA ALA A 38 21.17 6.88 1.49
C ALA A 38 21.40 7.60 0.15
N ASP A 39 20.59 7.29 -0.87
CA ASP A 39 20.76 7.85 -2.22
C ASP A 39 20.55 9.37 -2.28
N LEU A 40 19.57 9.91 -1.55
CA LEU A 40 19.34 11.36 -1.52
C LEU A 40 20.44 12.12 -0.77
N SER A 41 21.16 11.45 0.15
CA SER A 41 22.22 12.06 0.95
C SER A 41 23.54 12.26 0.18
N THR A 42 23.78 11.50 -0.89
CA THR A 42 25.05 11.54 -1.64
C THR A 42 25.13 12.66 -2.68
N GLY A 43 24.04 13.42 -2.88
CA GLY A 43 23.95 14.49 -3.88
C GLY A 43 23.74 15.91 -3.35
N ALA A 44 23.72 16.10 -2.02
CA ALA A 44 23.46 17.41 -1.40
C ALA A 44 24.60 17.79 -0.42
N ASP A 45 25.15 19.00 -0.57
CA ASP A 45 26.15 19.59 0.35
C ASP A 45 25.59 19.91 1.76
N THR A 46 24.35 19.52 2.03
CA THR A 46 23.67 19.72 3.32
C THR A 46 23.08 18.38 3.74
N PRO A 47 23.36 17.87 4.96
CA PRO A 47 22.74 16.64 5.43
C PRO A 47 21.22 16.81 5.37
N ALA A 48 20.53 15.88 4.70
CA ALA A 48 19.08 15.84 4.72
C ALA A 48 18.59 15.82 6.19
N PRO A 49 17.54 16.56 6.55
CA PRO A 49 17.00 16.50 7.90
C PRO A 49 16.69 15.05 8.24
N SER A 50 17.13 14.59 9.43
CA SER A 50 16.83 13.25 9.89
C SER A 50 15.32 13.06 9.95
N LEU A 51 14.81 12.00 9.33
CA LEU A 51 13.40 11.63 9.46
C LEU A 51 13.08 11.45 10.95
N PRO A 52 11.91 11.93 11.41
CA PRO A 52 11.53 11.79 12.81
C PRO A 52 11.46 10.31 13.18
N THR A 53 11.94 9.97 14.38
CA THR A 53 11.89 8.60 14.87
C THR A 53 10.46 8.24 15.28
N VAL A 54 10.14 6.93 15.40
CA VAL A 54 8.82 6.51 15.94
C VAL A 54 8.52 7.18 17.29
N PRO A 55 9.47 7.25 18.25
CA PRO A 55 9.30 8.03 19.47
C PRO A 55 8.89 9.50 19.25
N ASP A 56 9.55 10.21 18.33
CA ASP A 56 9.23 11.62 18.03
C ASP A 56 7.82 11.77 17.47
N ILE A 57 7.43 10.85 16.58
CA ILE A 57 6.13 10.86 15.91
C ILE A 57 5.01 10.61 16.92
N VAL A 58 5.18 9.60 17.78
CA VAL A 58 4.22 9.31 18.85
C VAL A 58 4.13 10.49 19.80
N TRP A 59 5.26 11.04 20.25
CA TRP A 59 5.24 12.18 21.17
C TRP A 59 4.56 13.41 20.57
N ASN A 60 4.88 13.77 19.32
CA ASN A 60 4.25 14.90 18.63
C ASN A 60 2.74 14.74 18.50
N ALA A 61 2.25 13.52 18.23
CA ALA A 61 0.82 13.22 18.17
C ALA A 61 0.06 13.49 19.48
N PHE A 62 0.73 13.37 20.63
CA PHE A 62 0.14 13.67 21.93
C PHE A 62 0.43 15.10 22.42
N ARG A 63 1.55 15.69 22.01
CA ARG A 63 1.97 17.05 22.38
C ARG A 63 1.16 18.13 21.66
N ASP A 64 0.98 17.99 20.35
CA ASP A 64 0.23 18.91 19.50
C ASP A 64 -1.08 18.22 19.07
N PRO A 65 -2.08 18.13 19.99
CA PRO A 65 -3.35 17.51 19.65
C PRO A 65 -3.94 18.20 18.43
N LEU A 66 -4.66 17.43 17.60
CA LEU A 66 -5.36 17.98 16.44
C LEU A 66 -6.09 19.25 16.88
N GLY A 67 -5.68 20.40 16.33
CA GLY A 67 -6.54 21.57 16.35
C GLY A 67 -7.91 21.12 15.83
N ALA A 68 -9.00 21.62 16.42
CA ALA A 68 -10.36 21.20 16.06
C ALA A 68 -10.46 21.03 14.53
N PRO A 69 -10.96 19.87 14.02
CA PRO A 69 -10.96 19.63 12.58
C PRO A 69 -11.63 20.81 11.87
N THR A 70 -10.99 21.37 10.87
CA THR A 70 -11.43 22.60 10.18
C THR A 70 -12.64 22.39 9.27
N GLU A 71 -13.17 21.17 9.19
CA GLU A 71 -14.36 20.83 8.41
C GLU A 71 -15.64 20.84 9.28
N PRO A 72 -16.79 21.24 8.73
CA PRO A 72 -17.97 21.61 9.51
C PRO A 72 -18.48 20.48 10.41
N HIS A 73 -18.55 20.78 11.72
CA HIS A 73 -19.09 19.91 12.76
C HIS A 73 -20.56 20.22 13.00
N ALA A 74 -21.43 19.21 12.92
CA ALA A 74 -22.79 19.29 13.44
C ALA A 74 -22.98 18.25 14.56
N SER A 75 -23.50 18.72 15.69
CA SER A 75 -23.73 17.97 16.92
C SER A 75 -25.12 17.32 16.92
N GLN A 76 -25.17 16.02 17.21
CA GLN A 76 -26.17 15.32 18.03
C GLN A 76 -25.84 13.81 18.02
N LEU A 77 -25.59 13.24 19.19
CA LEU A 77 -25.39 11.80 19.39
C LEU A 77 -26.71 11.21 19.88
N ASP A 78 -27.20 10.16 19.23
CA ASP A 78 -28.29 9.34 19.74
C ASP A 78 -27.68 8.18 20.56
N PRO A 79 -27.94 8.09 21.88
CA PRO A 79 -27.28 7.12 22.74
C PRO A 79 -28.02 5.78 22.73
N ALA A 80 -27.94 5.04 21.64
CA ALA A 80 -28.28 3.60 21.63
C ALA A 80 -27.78 2.91 20.36
N GLU A 81 -26.57 2.34 20.38
CA GLU A 81 -26.32 1.06 19.72
C GLU A 81 -25.06 0.40 20.28
N SER A 82 -25.25 -0.81 20.78
CA SER A 82 -24.29 -1.68 21.44
C SER A 82 -23.03 -1.94 20.60
N ALA A 83 -21.91 -2.17 21.29
CA ALA A 83 -20.58 -2.48 20.80
C ALA A 83 -20.54 -3.22 19.44
N GLY A 84 -19.92 -2.58 18.43
CA GLY A 84 -19.39 -3.31 17.27
C GLY A 84 -19.36 -2.58 15.93
N ARG A 85 -20.33 -1.70 15.62
CA ARG A 85 -20.39 -0.96 14.34
C ARG A 85 -21.12 0.36 14.58
N ARG A 86 -20.50 1.50 14.25
CA ARG A 86 -21.17 2.81 14.31
C ARG A 86 -21.17 3.44 12.94
N THR A 87 -22.35 3.72 12.42
CA THR A 87 -22.53 4.70 11.34
C THR A 87 -22.83 6.03 12.00
N LEU A 88 -22.04 7.06 11.68
CA LEU A 88 -22.23 8.39 12.23
C LEU A 88 -22.53 9.39 11.12
N SER A 89 -23.34 10.39 11.45
CA SER A 89 -23.58 11.57 10.62
C SER A 89 -22.49 12.63 10.78
N SER A 90 -21.59 12.49 11.77
CA SER A 90 -20.47 13.39 12.01
C SER A 90 -19.26 12.69 12.63
N THR A 91 -18.09 13.32 12.48
CA THR A 91 -16.81 12.80 12.97
C THR A 91 -16.77 12.84 14.51
N PRO A 92 -16.39 11.75 15.20
CA PRO A 92 -16.13 11.78 16.63
C PRO A 92 -15.12 12.86 17.03
N LYS A 93 -15.37 13.55 18.14
CA LYS A 93 -14.37 14.43 18.75
C LYS A 93 -13.20 13.59 19.24
N CYS A 94 -12.02 13.85 18.69
CA CYS A 94 -10.81 13.13 18.99
C CYS A 94 -9.66 14.14 19.12
N ARG A 95 -8.96 14.08 20.25
CA ARG A 95 -7.87 15.01 20.57
C ARG A 95 -6.54 14.57 19.94
N PHE A 96 -6.35 13.26 19.75
CA PHE A 96 -5.07 12.68 19.37
C PHE A 96 -5.19 11.89 18.08
N ALA A 97 -4.19 12.01 17.21
CA ALA A 97 -4.11 11.21 15.99
C ALA A 97 -2.70 10.65 15.80
N LEU A 98 -2.61 9.34 15.64
CA LEU A 98 -1.38 8.66 15.26
C LEU A 98 -1.37 8.44 13.74
N PRO A 99 -0.23 8.61 13.06
CA PRO A 99 -0.16 8.40 11.62
C PRO A 99 -0.37 6.95 11.20
N ALA A 100 -1.12 6.74 10.11
CA ALA A 100 -1.44 5.40 9.61
C ALA A 100 -0.22 4.58 9.18
N PHE A 101 0.89 5.21 8.76
CA PHE A 101 2.08 4.45 8.34
C PHE A 101 2.66 3.60 9.51
N LEU A 102 2.34 3.92 10.77
CA LEU A 102 2.73 3.11 11.94
C LEU A 102 2.12 1.72 11.93
N HIS A 103 1.06 1.48 11.14
CA HIS A 103 0.52 0.14 10.93
C HIS A 103 1.44 -0.76 10.11
N TYR A 104 2.40 -0.24 9.35
CA TYR A 104 3.09 -0.95 8.26
C TYR A 104 4.53 -1.36 8.60
N ASP A 105 4.75 -1.89 9.80
CA ASP A 105 5.93 -2.73 10.04
C ASP A 105 5.79 -4.08 9.29
N ALA A 106 6.80 -4.95 9.36
CA ALA A 106 6.75 -6.25 8.68
C ALA A 106 5.50 -7.07 9.04
N ARG A 107 5.08 -7.06 10.32
CA ARG A 107 3.86 -7.77 10.75
C ARG A 107 2.59 -7.12 10.19
N GLY A 108 2.55 -5.79 10.20
CA GLY A 108 1.51 -4.98 9.63
C GLY A 108 1.27 -5.23 8.16
N LEU A 109 2.34 -5.27 7.37
CA LEU A 109 2.30 -5.58 5.94
C LEU A 109 1.71 -6.97 5.68
N GLN A 110 2.09 -7.97 6.47
CA GLN A 110 1.51 -9.33 6.37
C GLN A 110 0.02 -9.36 6.72
N LEU A 111 -0.40 -8.61 7.74
CA LEU A 111 -1.82 -8.49 8.11
C LEU A 111 -2.60 -7.76 7.01
N PHE A 112 -2.04 -6.71 6.43
CA PHE A 112 -2.67 -6.02 5.30
C PHE A 112 -2.77 -6.93 4.07
N GLU A 113 -1.72 -7.71 3.76
CA GLU A 113 -1.77 -8.72 2.70
C GLU A 113 -2.93 -9.69 2.94
N GLN A 114 -3.12 -10.20 4.16
CA GLN A 114 -4.28 -11.04 4.51
C GLN A 114 -5.62 -10.33 4.29
N ILE A 115 -5.74 -9.04 4.68
CA ILE A 115 -6.95 -8.24 4.43
C ILE A 115 -7.25 -8.21 2.92
N THR A 116 -6.24 -8.06 2.07
CA THR A 116 -6.44 -8.00 0.61
C THR A 116 -6.98 -9.30 -0.02
N HIS A 117 -7.02 -10.40 0.73
CA HIS A 117 -7.57 -11.70 0.33
C HIS A 117 -8.95 -11.98 0.94
N LEU A 118 -9.48 -11.12 1.80
CA LEU A 118 -10.81 -11.30 2.39
C LEU A 118 -11.90 -10.97 1.37
N ASP A 119 -12.94 -11.79 1.30
CA ASP A 119 -14.13 -11.54 0.48
C ASP A 119 -14.82 -10.23 0.86
N GLU A 120 -14.77 -9.85 2.15
CA GLU A 120 -15.28 -8.58 2.65
C GLU A 120 -14.53 -7.37 2.08
N TYR A 121 -13.22 -7.49 1.84
CA TYR A 121 -12.37 -6.40 1.37
C TYR A 121 -12.37 -6.32 -0.16
N TYR A 122 -13.52 -5.97 -0.71
CA TYR A 122 -13.81 -5.99 -2.15
C TYR A 122 -12.84 -5.15 -3.02
N LEU A 123 -12.14 -4.17 -2.43
CA LEU A 123 -11.36 -3.17 -3.15
C LEU A 123 -10.29 -3.81 -4.05
N THR A 124 -9.60 -4.83 -3.53
CA THR A 124 -8.47 -5.45 -4.23
C THR A 124 -8.94 -6.15 -5.50
N GLU A 125 -9.98 -6.96 -5.41
CA GLU A 125 -10.54 -7.70 -6.55
C GLU A 125 -11.25 -6.77 -7.53
N ALA A 126 -11.93 -5.74 -7.03
CA ALA A 126 -12.54 -4.73 -7.89
C ALA A 126 -11.49 -4.04 -8.78
N GLU A 127 -10.38 -3.60 -8.21
CA GLU A 127 -9.30 -2.97 -8.97
C GLU A 127 -8.55 -3.96 -9.87
N ALA A 128 -8.30 -5.19 -9.40
CA ALA A 128 -7.71 -6.26 -10.23
C ALA A 128 -8.56 -6.55 -11.47
N ASN A 129 -9.88 -6.64 -11.32
CA ASN A 129 -10.81 -6.87 -12.42
C ASN A 129 -10.83 -5.71 -13.42
N LEU A 130 -10.70 -4.46 -12.98
CA LEU A 130 -10.58 -3.31 -13.88
C LEU A 130 -9.29 -3.36 -14.70
N LEU A 131 -8.17 -3.74 -14.08
CA LEU A 131 -6.89 -3.90 -14.76
C LEU A 131 -6.95 -5.04 -15.79
N ASP A 132 -7.46 -6.20 -15.41
CA ASP A 132 -7.47 -7.41 -16.24
C ASP A 132 -8.67 -7.42 -17.21
N GLN A 133 -9.85 -7.84 -16.72
CA GLN A 133 -11.06 -8.03 -17.53
C GLN A 133 -11.63 -6.71 -18.08
N GLY A 134 -11.38 -5.60 -17.39
CA GLY A 134 -11.72 -4.25 -17.86
C GLY A 134 -10.84 -3.78 -19.02
N GLY A 135 -9.70 -4.44 -19.26
CA GLY A 135 -8.76 -4.15 -20.34
C GLY A 135 -7.84 -2.95 -20.09
N ALA A 136 -7.90 -2.34 -18.90
CA ALA A 136 -7.11 -1.14 -18.60
C ALA A 136 -5.60 -1.42 -18.65
N ALA A 137 -5.15 -2.58 -18.16
CA ALA A 137 -3.74 -2.97 -18.22
C ALA A 137 -3.23 -3.05 -19.66
N ARG A 138 -4.00 -3.67 -20.57
CA ARG A 138 -3.63 -3.76 -21.99
C ARG A 138 -3.66 -2.40 -22.68
N ALA A 139 -4.68 -1.58 -22.42
CA ALA A 139 -4.76 -0.23 -22.97
C ALA A 139 -3.57 0.63 -22.55
N LEU A 140 -3.21 0.60 -21.26
CA LEU A 140 -2.04 1.29 -20.70
C LEU A 140 -0.75 0.78 -21.37
N ALA A 141 -0.55 -0.53 -21.43
CA ALA A 141 0.65 -1.13 -21.98
C ALA A 141 0.87 -0.79 -23.47
N MET A 142 -0.21 -0.72 -24.26
CA MET A 142 -0.13 -0.32 -25.67
C MET A 142 0.13 1.17 -25.86
N ALA A 143 -0.31 2.02 -24.92
CA ALA A 143 -0.14 3.46 -24.98
C ALA A 143 1.25 3.93 -24.50
N LEU A 144 1.89 3.20 -23.59
CA LEU A 144 3.20 3.60 -23.07
C LEU A 144 4.31 3.52 -24.14
N PRO A 145 5.18 4.53 -24.25
CA PRO A 145 6.31 4.49 -25.15
C PRO A 145 7.39 3.53 -24.64
N GLU A 146 8.18 3.03 -25.57
CA GLU A 146 9.33 2.16 -25.29
C GLU A 146 10.30 2.81 -24.30
N GLY A 147 10.82 2.03 -23.34
CA GLY A 147 11.76 2.51 -22.33
C GLY A 147 11.15 3.36 -21.20
N ALA A 148 9.82 3.48 -21.13
CA ALA A 148 9.15 4.25 -20.08
C ALA A 148 9.46 3.71 -18.67
N LEU A 149 9.55 4.61 -17.70
CA LEU A 149 9.70 4.29 -16.28
C LEU A 149 8.33 4.21 -15.63
N VAL A 150 8.04 3.11 -14.96
CA VAL A 150 6.80 2.87 -14.20
C VAL A 150 7.15 2.83 -12.72
N LEU A 151 6.74 3.84 -11.95
CA LEU A 151 6.91 3.88 -10.50
C LEU A 151 5.58 3.54 -9.83
N GLU A 152 5.56 2.52 -8.97
CA GLU A 152 4.41 2.26 -8.10
C GLU A 152 4.66 2.75 -6.67
N LEU A 153 3.78 3.61 -6.17
CA LEU A 153 3.82 4.14 -4.82
C LEU A 153 3.10 3.19 -3.85
N GLY A 154 3.86 2.54 -2.96
CA GLY A 154 3.31 1.59 -1.99
C GLY A 154 2.85 0.32 -2.71
N CYS A 155 3.82 -0.43 -3.22
CA CYS A 155 3.55 -1.55 -4.12
C CYS A 155 2.95 -2.77 -3.42
N GLY A 156 3.14 -2.91 -2.09
CA GLY A 156 2.67 -4.06 -1.32
C GLY A 156 3.12 -5.38 -1.96
N SER A 157 2.21 -6.37 -2.00
CA SER A 157 2.49 -7.68 -2.61
C SER A 157 2.51 -7.69 -4.14
N MET A 158 2.24 -6.56 -4.81
CA MET A 158 2.22 -6.41 -6.27
C MET A 158 1.27 -7.36 -7.02
N ARG A 159 0.29 -7.99 -6.34
CA ARG A 159 -0.67 -8.92 -6.96
C ARG A 159 -1.43 -8.29 -8.12
N LYS A 160 -1.86 -7.04 -7.95
CA LYS A 160 -2.56 -6.26 -8.98
C LYS A 160 -1.60 -5.73 -10.03
N THR A 161 -0.44 -5.24 -9.60
CA THR A 161 0.61 -4.70 -10.47
C THR A 161 1.10 -5.73 -11.46
N ALA A 162 1.20 -7.00 -11.05
CA ALA A 162 1.56 -8.12 -11.90
C ALA A 162 0.68 -8.21 -13.16
N ILE A 163 -0.59 -7.80 -13.09
CA ILE A 163 -1.51 -7.76 -14.25
C ILE A 163 -0.99 -6.76 -15.30
N LEU A 164 -0.67 -5.54 -14.86
CA LEU A 164 -0.11 -4.50 -15.74
C LEU A 164 1.27 -4.88 -16.28
N LEU A 165 2.13 -5.43 -15.43
CA LEU A 165 3.50 -5.80 -15.83
C LEU A 165 3.48 -6.93 -16.87
N ARG A 166 2.59 -7.93 -16.72
CA ARG A 166 2.34 -8.95 -17.76
C ARG A 166 1.82 -8.33 -19.06
N ALA A 167 0.94 -7.33 -18.98
CA ALA A 167 0.44 -6.63 -20.15
C ALA A 167 1.55 -5.83 -20.86
N LEU A 168 2.45 -5.18 -20.10
CA LEU A 168 3.62 -4.47 -20.62
C LEU A 168 4.60 -5.42 -21.32
N GLU A 169 4.89 -6.57 -20.70
CA GLU A 169 5.71 -7.62 -21.31
C GLU A 169 5.10 -8.10 -22.63
N MET A 170 3.80 -8.38 -22.65
CA MET A 170 3.12 -8.83 -23.88
C MET A 170 3.08 -7.75 -24.96
N ALA A 171 2.81 -6.50 -24.59
CA ALA A 171 2.84 -5.37 -25.52
C ALA A 171 4.26 -5.17 -26.08
N GLY A 172 5.29 -5.36 -25.26
CA GLY A 172 6.68 -5.31 -25.67
C GLY A 172 6.99 -6.31 -26.78
N ARG A 173 6.55 -7.57 -26.61
CA ARG A 173 6.70 -8.64 -27.62
C ARG A 173 5.91 -8.33 -28.89
N GLU A 174 4.65 -7.92 -28.74
CA GLU A 174 3.74 -7.60 -29.85
C GLU A 174 4.27 -6.44 -30.71
N ARG A 175 4.90 -5.46 -30.07
CA ARG A 175 5.42 -4.25 -30.73
C ARG A 175 6.90 -4.36 -31.14
N GLY A 176 7.59 -5.43 -30.76
CA GLY A 176 9.01 -5.63 -31.05
C GLY A 176 9.92 -4.60 -30.37
N LEU A 177 9.64 -4.23 -29.12
CA LEU A 177 10.38 -3.19 -28.41
C LEU A 177 11.82 -3.63 -28.09
N THR A 178 12.78 -2.74 -28.31
CA THR A 178 14.21 -3.01 -28.08
C THR A 178 14.71 -2.56 -26.71
N ARG A 179 14.04 -1.59 -26.08
CA ARG A 179 14.31 -1.08 -24.74
C ARG A 179 13.16 -1.46 -23.82
N PRO A 180 13.44 -2.21 -22.73
CA PRO A 180 12.42 -2.62 -21.80
C PRO A 180 11.84 -1.44 -21.02
N PHE A 181 10.60 -1.58 -20.58
CA PHE A 181 10.03 -0.74 -19.53
C PHE A 181 10.80 -0.94 -18.23
N GLN A 182 10.99 0.12 -17.45
CA GLN A 182 11.69 0.08 -16.17
C GLN A 182 10.69 0.20 -15.03
N PHE A 183 10.40 -0.89 -14.33
CA PHE A 183 9.48 -0.90 -13.20
C PHE A 183 10.22 -0.69 -11.88
N TYR A 184 9.78 0.30 -11.12
CA TYR A 184 10.27 0.64 -9.79
C TYR A 184 9.15 0.44 -8.77
N ALA A 185 9.34 -0.51 -7.87
CA ALA A 185 8.47 -0.78 -6.74
C ALA A 185 8.95 0.01 -5.51
N LEU A 186 8.13 0.95 -5.01
CA LEU A 186 8.45 1.74 -3.81
C LEU A 186 7.67 1.22 -2.61
N ASP A 187 8.38 0.87 -1.53
CA ASP A 187 7.77 0.53 -0.24
C ASP A 187 8.69 0.84 0.94
N LEU A 188 8.17 0.71 2.16
CA LEU A 188 8.87 1.04 3.41
C LEU A 188 9.79 -0.09 3.89
N ASP A 189 9.39 -1.35 3.69
CA ASP A 189 10.10 -2.51 4.22
C ASP A 189 10.96 -3.19 3.14
N ARG A 190 12.27 -3.21 3.38
CA ARG A 190 13.26 -3.81 2.48
C ARG A 190 13.03 -5.31 2.27
N GLY A 191 12.67 -6.05 3.32
CA GLY A 191 12.53 -7.50 3.28
C GLY A 191 11.30 -7.95 2.49
N GLU A 192 10.15 -7.33 2.76
CA GLU A 192 8.91 -7.59 2.04
C GLU A 192 8.98 -7.12 0.59
N LEU A 193 9.66 -6.01 0.31
CA LEU A 193 9.92 -5.54 -1.06
C LEU A 193 10.78 -6.55 -1.83
N ALA A 194 11.89 -7.02 -1.24
CA ALA A 194 12.74 -8.04 -1.85
C ALA A 194 11.95 -9.32 -2.16
N ARG A 195 11.18 -9.81 -1.19
CA ARG A 195 10.36 -11.02 -1.32
C ARG A 195 9.37 -10.90 -2.48
N SER A 196 8.65 -9.79 -2.53
CA SER A 196 7.59 -9.58 -3.53
C SER A 196 8.15 -9.42 -4.94
N LEU A 197 9.29 -8.72 -5.10
CA LEU A 197 9.99 -8.61 -6.39
C LEU A 197 10.50 -9.96 -6.86
N THR A 198 11.17 -10.73 -5.99
CA THR A 198 11.64 -12.09 -6.33
C THR A 198 10.48 -13.00 -6.73
N ALA A 199 9.36 -12.96 -6.00
CA ALA A 199 8.18 -13.76 -6.34
C ALA A 199 7.62 -13.38 -7.72
N LEU A 200 7.59 -12.09 -8.05
CA LEU A 200 7.12 -11.59 -9.34
C LEU A 200 8.03 -12.02 -10.50
N GLU A 201 9.35 -11.88 -10.33
CA GLU A 201 10.35 -12.28 -11.31
C GLU A 201 10.31 -13.78 -11.63
N GLN A 202 10.01 -14.62 -10.61
CA GLN A 202 9.91 -16.08 -10.75
C GLN A 202 8.66 -16.56 -11.49
N HIS A 203 7.67 -15.69 -11.73
CA HIS A 203 6.39 -16.06 -12.37
C HIS A 203 6.13 -15.26 -13.67
N PRO A 204 7.04 -15.30 -14.66
CA PRO A 204 6.88 -14.56 -15.90
C PRO A 204 5.64 -15.01 -16.71
N PRO A 205 5.04 -14.11 -17.51
CA PRO A 205 3.98 -14.48 -18.44
C PRO A 205 4.50 -15.45 -19.51
N ARG A 206 3.64 -16.38 -19.91
CA ARG A 206 3.92 -17.36 -20.97
C ARG A 206 3.11 -17.00 -22.21
N SER A 207 3.76 -16.99 -23.38
CA SER A 207 3.04 -17.05 -24.65
C SER A 207 2.41 -18.43 -24.86
N LYS A 208 1.37 -18.51 -25.68
CA LYS A 208 0.80 -19.79 -26.15
C LYS A 208 1.82 -20.70 -26.84
N THR A 209 2.90 -20.12 -27.34
CA THR A 209 3.94 -20.81 -28.13
C THR A 209 5.22 -21.10 -27.34
N GLU A 210 5.30 -20.67 -26.07
CA GLU A 210 6.50 -20.81 -25.24
C GLU A 210 6.33 -21.90 -24.17
N THR A 211 7.36 -22.72 -24.00
CA THR A 211 7.42 -23.74 -22.93
C THR A 211 7.73 -23.12 -21.57
N GLU A 212 8.51 -22.04 -21.54
CA GLU A 212 8.89 -21.27 -20.36
C GLU A 212 8.71 -19.78 -20.62
N GLY A 213 8.12 -19.06 -19.67
CA GLY A 213 7.97 -17.61 -19.76
C GLY A 213 9.26 -16.91 -19.37
N ASN A 214 9.44 -15.66 -19.81
CA ASN A 214 10.51 -14.78 -19.36
C ASN A 214 10.03 -13.32 -19.31
N TRP A 215 10.83 -12.48 -18.66
CA TRP A 215 10.69 -11.03 -18.72
C TRP A 215 11.78 -10.51 -19.67
N GLN A 216 11.39 -10.00 -20.83
CA GLN A 216 12.32 -9.42 -21.82
C GLN A 216 12.10 -7.93 -22.01
N HIS A 217 10.87 -7.46 -21.80
CA HIS A 217 10.46 -6.09 -22.05
C HIS A 217 10.11 -5.35 -20.75
N VAL A 218 10.35 -5.94 -19.59
CA VAL A 218 10.20 -5.30 -18.27
C VAL A 218 11.43 -5.61 -17.42
N THR A 219 12.05 -4.58 -16.85
CA THR A 219 13.08 -4.70 -15.79
C THR A 219 12.50 -4.29 -14.45
N PHE A 220 12.99 -4.91 -13.37
CA PHE A 220 12.47 -4.73 -12.02
C PHE A 220 13.53 -4.10 -11.12
N HIS A 221 13.10 -3.12 -10.33
CA HIS A 221 13.92 -2.40 -9.36
C HIS A 221 13.08 -2.12 -8.10
N GLY A 222 13.73 -2.09 -6.94
CA GLY A 222 13.09 -1.72 -5.68
C GLY A 222 13.63 -0.41 -5.13
N LEU A 223 12.74 0.43 -4.62
CA LEU A 223 13.05 1.64 -3.88
C LEU A 223 12.55 1.47 -2.44
N VAL A 224 13.45 1.59 -1.47
CA VAL A 224 13.10 1.57 -0.05
C VAL A 224 12.98 3.01 0.43
N GLY A 225 11.78 3.44 0.81
CA GLY A 225 11.56 4.79 1.32
C GLY A 225 10.11 5.26 1.29
N THR A 226 9.91 6.51 1.72
CA THR A 226 8.59 7.15 1.72
C THR A 226 8.17 7.60 0.32
N TYR A 227 6.88 7.92 0.16
CA TYR A 227 6.36 8.51 -1.07
C TYR A 227 7.10 9.79 -1.48
N ASP A 228 7.35 10.71 -0.53
CA ASP A 228 8.09 11.94 -0.81
C ASP A 228 9.50 11.67 -1.34
N ALA A 229 10.22 10.72 -0.73
CA ALA A 229 11.55 10.34 -1.18
C ALA A 229 11.51 9.71 -2.58
N GLY A 230 10.51 8.86 -2.85
CA GLY A 230 10.30 8.24 -4.15
C GLY A 230 9.99 9.26 -5.25
N LEU A 231 9.15 10.27 -4.96
CA LEU A 231 8.85 11.35 -5.89
C LEU A 231 10.05 12.28 -6.12
N ALA A 232 10.84 12.57 -5.07
CA ALA A 232 12.08 13.32 -5.19
C ALA A 232 13.11 12.57 -6.07
N TRP A 233 13.23 11.25 -5.89
CA TRP A 233 14.02 10.39 -6.77
C TRP A 233 13.51 10.39 -8.21
N LEU A 234 12.19 10.27 -8.41
CA LEU A 234 11.57 10.28 -9.74
C LEU A 234 11.81 11.61 -10.46
N ALA A 235 11.75 12.73 -9.74
CA ALA A 235 11.98 14.06 -10.29
C ALA A 235 13.43 14.23 -10.83
N ARG A 236 14.41 13.51 -10.25
CA ARG A 236 15.82 13.50 -10.71
C ARG A 236 16.04 12.68 -11.99
N GLN A 237 15.11 11.80 -12.36
CA GLN A 237 15.19 10.99 -13.58
C GLN A 237 14.88 11.83 -14.84
N LYS A 238 15.81 12.71 -15.25
CA LYS A 238 15.61 13.65 -16.38
C LYS A 238 15.81 13.03 -17.75
N SER A 239 16.58 11.95 -17.85
CA SER A 239 16.89 11.24 -19.10
C SER A 239 15.77 10.31 -19.58
N VAL A 240 14.76 10.06 -18.73
CA VAL A 240 13.63 9.19 -19.05
C VAL A 240 12.63 9.94 -19.93
N SER A 241 12.29 9.33 -21.06
CA SER A 241 11.37 9.91 -22.06
C SER A 241 9.92 9.98 -21.57
N HIS A 242 9.47 9.03 -20.75
CA HIS A 242 8.12 9.00 -20.18
C HIS A 242 8.09 8.31 -18.81
N LYS A 243 7.31 8.89 -17.90
CA LYS A 243 7.12 8.40 -16.53
C LYS A 243 5.64 8.07 -16.32
N LEU A 244 5.36 6.89 -15.80
CA LEU A 244 4.06 6.48 -15.32
C LEU A 244 4.13 6.31 -13.81
N VAL A 245 3.31 7.05 -13.08
CA VAL A 245 3.12 6.83 -11.64
C VAL A 245 1.86 6.00 -11.44
N LEU A 246 1.99 4.89 -10.72
CA LEU A 246 0.88 4.06 -10.26
C LEU A 246 0.65 4.34 -8.78
N TRP A 247 -0.59 4.67 -8.43
CA TRP A 247 -0.99 4.79 -7.04
C TRP A 247 -2.32 4.08 -6.85
N LEU A 248 -2.21 2.78 -6.58
CA LEU A 248 -3.32 1.83 -6.61
C LEU A 248 -3.88 1.57 -5.21
N GLY A 249 -4.94 0.77 -5.13
CA GLY A 249 -5.48 0.24 -3.86
C GLY A 249 -6.26 1.25 -3.04
N SER A 250 -6.61 2.40 -3.62
CA SER A 250 -7.27 3.48 -2.90
C SER A 250 -6.46 4.00 -1.70
N SER A 251 -5.12 3.93 -1.77
CA SER A 251 -4.21 4.57 -0.81
C SER A 251 -4.43 6.10 -0.73
N LEU A 252 -4.96 6.70 -1.80
CA LEU A 252 -5.50 8.06 -1.81
C LEU A 252 -6.51 8.32 -0.68
N GLY A 253 -7.30 7.31 -0.32
CA GLY A 253 -8.29 7.38 0.74
C GLY A 253 -7.69 7.64 2.12
N ASN A 254 -6.41 7.37 2.31
CA ASN A 254 -5.73 7.57 3.60
C ASN A 254 -5.33 9.03 3.84
N LEU A 255 -5.51 9.89 2.84
CA LEU A 255 -5.24 11.32 2.91
C LEU A 255 -6.54 12.11 3.05
N THR A 256 -6.46 13.26 3.71
CA THR A 256 -7.55 14.25 3.62
C THR A 256 -7.70 14.73 2.17
N ARG A 257 -8.83 15.36 1.83
CA ARG A 257 -9.04 15.90 0.48
C ARG A 257 -7.98 16.95 0.10
N ALA A 258 -7.51 17.73 1.06
CA ALA A 258 -6.44 18.72 0.86
C ALA A 258 -5.08 18.05 0.64
N ASP A 259 -4.73 17.06 1.47
CA ASP A 259 -3.46 16.34 1.38
C ASP A 259 -3.39 15.51 0.09
N ALA A 260 -4.50 14.89 -0.33
CA ALA A 260 -4.64 14.25 -1.62
C ALA A 260 -4.34 15.20 -2.78
N ALA A 261 -4.87 16.43 -2.73
CA ALA A 261 -4.62 17.43 -3.76
C ALA A 261 -3.15 17.89 -3.78
N ALA A 262 -2.52 18.01 -2.61
CA ALA A 262 -1.11 18.33 -2.45
C ALA A 262 -0.23 17.20 -3.03
N MET A 263 -0.53 15.94 -2.72
CA MET A 263 0.17 14.77 -3.24
C MET A 263 0.09 14.70 -4.77
N LEU A 264 -1.09 14.91 -5.36
CA LEU A 264 -1.22 14.96 -6.82
C LEU A 264 -0.43 16.12 -7.45
N THR A 265 -0.30 17.25 -6.74
CA THR A 265 0.54 18.38 -7.18
C THR A 265 2.02 18.02 -7.13
N GLN A 266 2.48 17.30 -6.09
CA GLN A 266 3.84 16.78 -6.01
C GLN A 266 4.15 15.78 -7.12
N ILE A 267 3.24 14.83 -7.40
CA ILE A 267 3.39 13.89 -8.51
C ILE A 267 3.53 14.65 -9.84
N ARG A 268 2.66 15.65 -10.08
CA ARG A 268 2.69 16.47 -11.30
C ARG A 268 4.04 17.17 -11.48
N ALA A 269 4.71 17.57 -10.40
CA ALA A 269 6.02 18.22 -10.45
C ALA A 269 7.18 17.29 -10.87
N CYS A 270 6.98 15.98 -10.92
CA CYS A 270 8.00 15.02 -11.36
C CYS A 270 8.22 15.01 -12.89
N GLY A 271 7.37 15.69 -13.66
CA GLY A 271 7.43 15.76 -15.12
C GLY A 271 6.63 16.93 -15.68
N ASN A 272 6.18 16.78 -16.93
CA ASN A 272 5.33 17.73 -17.63
C ASN A 272 4.25 16.97 -18.42
N ALA A 273 3.35 17.72 -19.07
CA ALA A 273 2.19 17.15 -19.76
C ALA A 273 2.53 16.12 -20.86
N ASN A 274 3.76 16.14 -21.39
CA ASN A 274 4.18 15.29 -22.51
C ASN A 274 4.96 14.04 -22.07
N ASN A 275 5.37 13.95 -20.80
CA ASN A 275 6.23 12.86 -20.32
C ASN A 275 5.85 12.28 -18.96
N LEU A 276 4.67 12.64 -18.44
CA LEU A 276 4.15 12.13 -17.18
C LEU A 276 2.71 11.66 -17.35
N SER A 277 2.43 10.47 -16.84
CA SER A 277 1.09 9.92 -16.71
C SER A 277 0.87 9.41 -15.29
N LEU A 278 -0.38 9.40 -14.85
CA LEU A 278 -0.79 8.92 -13.54
C LEU A 278 -1.91 7.91 -13.71
N VAL A 279 -1.78 6.76 -13.07
CA VAL A 279 -2.89 5.82 -12.84
C VAL A 279 -3.19 5.83 -11.35
N LEU A 280 -4.40 6.27 -11.01
CA LEU A 280 -4.85 6.43 -9.64
C LEU A 280 -6.04 5.51 -9.38
N GLY A 281 -5.88 4.63 -8.41
CA GLY A 281 -6.97 3.82 -7.86
C GLY A 281 -7.71 4.59 -6.78
N ALA A 282 -9.03 4.74 -6.93
CA ALA A 282 -9.87 5.37 -5.93
C ALA A 282 -11.13 4.55 -5.68
N ASP A 283 -11.37 4.19 -4.42
CA ASP A 283 -12.56 3.48 -4.02
C ASP A 283 -13.78 4.42 -4.05
N GLY A 284 -14.83 3.95 -4.72
CA GLY A 284 -16.06 4.71 -4.90
C GLY A 284 -16.87 4.83 -3.61
N ARG A 285 -17.80 5.79 -3.55
CA ARG A 285 -18.82 5.83 -2.48
C ARG A 285 -19.80 4.66 -2.63
N ASN A 286 -19.42 3.52 -2.06
CA ASN A 286 -20.23 2.31 -1.97
C ASN A 286 -21.23 2.39 -0.81
N HIS A 287 -22.13 1.41 -0.74
CA HIS A 287 -23.12 1.32 0.34
C HIS A 287 -22.42 1.26 1.73
N PRO A 288 -22.86 2.06 2.72
CA PRO A 288 -22.21 2.17 4.04
C PRO A 288 -21.90 0.83 4.70
N LYS A 289 -22.85 -0.11 4.69
CA LYS A 289 -22.67 -1.45 5.28
C LYS A 289 -21.58 -2.28 4.60
N THR A 290 -21.41 -2.14 3.28
CA THR A 290 -20.38 -2.85 2.53
C THR A 290 -19.01 -2.32 2.91
N VAL A 291 -18.85 -0.99 2.94
CA VAL A 291 -17.60 -0.37 3.39
C VAL A 291 -17.31 -0.71 4.84
N ALA A 292 -18.27 -0.55 5.75
CA ALA A 292 -18.07 -0.88 7.16
C ALA A 292 -17.65 -2.33 7.38
N ARG A 293 -18.15 -3.28 6.57
CA ARG A 293 -17.75 -4.69 6.63
C ARG A 293 -16.35 -4.93 6.07
N ALA A 294 -15.95 -4.23 5.01
CA ALA A 294 -14.60 -4.32 4.45
C ALA A 294 -13.50 -3.97 5.47
N TYR A 295 -13.76 -3.00 6.35
CA TYR A 295 -12.79 -2.54 7.36
C TYR A 295 -13.06 -3.09 8.78
N ASN A 296 -14.10 -3.90 8.94
CA ASN A 296 -14.43 -4.59 10.19
C ASN A 296 -14.93 -5.99 9.85
N ASP A 297 -14.01 -6.76 9.29
CA ASP A 297 -14.25 -8.13 8.87
C ASP A 297 -14.61 -9.02 10.07
N PRO A 298 -15.48 -10.03 9.87
CA PRO A 298 -15.89 -10.92 10.95
C PRO A 298 -14.76 -11.85 11.43
N HIS A 299 -13.66 -11.96 10.69
CA HIS A 299 -12.50 -12.79 11.03
C HIS A 299 -11.52 -12.08 11.97
N GLY A 300 -11.70 -10.76 12.18
CA GLY A 300 -10.91 -9.94 13.08
C GLY A 300 -9.52 -9.56 12.53
N VAL A 301 -9.28 -9.69 11.23
CA VAL A 301 -7.97 -9.39 10.63
C VAL A 301 -7.76 -7.87 10.54
N SER A 302 -8.75 -7.09 10.12
CA SER A 302 -8.73 -5.62 10.15
C SER A 302 -8.57 -5.09 11.57
N ARG A 303 -9.22 -5.74 12.56
CA ARG A 303 -9.00 -5.42 13.98
C ARG A 303 -7.56 -5.70 14.40
N ALA A 304 -6.99 -6.83 13.99
CA ALA A 304 -5.61 -7.20 14.33
C ALA A 304 -4.61 -6.22 13.71
N PHE A 305 -4.82 -5.82 12.45
CA PHE A 305 -4.06 -4.80 11.74
C PHE A 305 -4.17 -3.43 12.42
N ALA A 306 -5.39 -3.02 12.80
CA ALA A 306 -5.61 -1.77 13.49
C ALA A 306 -4.88 -1.72 14.84
N LEU A 307 -4.87 -2.81 15.60
CA LEU A 307 -4.16 -2.86 16.89
C LEU A 307 -2.65 -3.08 16.75
N ASN A 308 -2.16 -3.53 15.59
CA ASN A 308 -0.74 -3.78 15.34
C ASN A 308 0.13 -2.52 15.51
N LEU A 309 -0.43 -1.33 15.21
CA LEU A 309 0.31 -0.08 15.41
C LEU A 309 0.77 0.09 16.86
N LEU A 310 0.01 -0.41 17.84
CA LEU A 310 0.37 -0.33 19.27
C LEU A 310 1.54 -1.25 19.59
N ASP A 311 1.57 -2.43 18.98
CA ASP A 311 2.68 -3.36 19.14
C ASP A 311 3.95 -2.81 18.49
N HIS A 312 3.82 -2.24 17.29
CA HIS A 312 4.93 -1.57 16.62
C HIS A 312 5.44 -0.38 17.42
N ILE A 313 4.57 0.49 17.94
CA ILE A 313 4.99 1.55 18.87
C ILE A 313 5.68 0.93 20.09
N GLY A 314 5.16 -0.17 20.62
CA GLY A 314 5.72 -0.89 21.77
C GLY A 314 7.14 -1.40 21.58
N THR A 315 7.59 -1.67 20.34
CA THR A 315 9.00 -2.05 20.08
C THR A 315 9.96 -0.88 20.26
N HIS A 316 9.48 0.36 20.10
CA HIS A 316 10.28 1.58 20.25
C HIS A 316 10.03 2.29 21.59
N LEU A 317 8.81 2.16 22.14
CA LEU A 317 8.32 2.81 23.35
C LEU A 317 7.57 1.80 24.25
N PRO A 318 8.28 0.87 24.92
CA PRO A 318 7.64 -0.15 25.75
C PRO A 318 6.76 0.45 26.85
N GLY A 319 5.50 0.00 26.92
CA GLY A 319 4.54 0.37 27.97
C GLY A 319 3.92 1.76 27.85
N VAL A 320 4.26 2.56 26.82
CA VAL A 320 3.67 3.90 26.62
C VAL A 320 2.23 3.80 26.13
N LEU A 321 1.96 2.90 25.17
CA LEU A 321 0.61 2.60 24.67
C LEU A 321 0.41 1.07 24.66
N PRO A 322 0.17 0.45 25.83
CA PRO A 322 0.07 -1.00 25.90
C PRO A 322 -1.20 -1.48 25.18
N ARG A 323 -1.05 -2.47 24.28
CA ARG A 323 -2.14 -2.96 23.42
C ARG A 323 -3.41 -3.38 24.16
N ASP A 324 -3.26 -3.96 25.36
CA ASP A 324 -4.38 -4.41 26.20
C ASP A 324 -5.22 -3.26 26.77
N ALA A 325 -4.73 -2.03 26.71
CA ALA A 325 -5.45 -0.84 27.12
C ALA A 325 -6.34 -0.23 26.03
N PHE A 326 -6.35 -0.80 24.83
CA PHE A 326 -7.10 -0.25 23.70
C PHE A 326 -8.04 -1.28 23.07
N GLU A 327 -9.21 -0.80 22.68
CA GLU A 327 -10.12 -1.53 21.80
C GLU A 327 -10.22 -0.85 20.42
N PHE A 328 -10.44 -1.66 19.40
CA PHE A 328 -10.70 -1.21 18.05
C PHE A 328 -12.12 -0.63 17.95
N ALA A 329 -12.24 0.62 17.50
CA ALA A 329 -13.49 1.36 17.43
C ALA A 329 -13.71 1.93 16.01
N PRO A 330 -14.03 1.08 15.02
CA PRO A 330 -14.28 1.50 13.64
C PRO A 330 -15.57 2.33 13.52
N VAL A 331 -15.53 3.34 12.67
CA VAL A 331 -16.68 4.17 12.32
C VAL A 331 -16.77 4.28 10.80
N TYR A 332 -17.99 4.22 10.27
CA TYR A 332 -18.25 4.72 8.92
C TYR A 332 -18.98 6.06 9.02
N ASN A 333 -18.33 7.12 8.57
CA ASN A 333 -18.88 8.46 8.54
C ASN A 333 -19.51 8.69 7.17
N GLU A 334 -20.83 8.60 7.11
CA GLU A 334 -21.58 8.64 5.85
C GLU A 334 -21.60 10.04 5.24
N ALA A 335 -21.69 11.09 6.08
CA ALA A 335 -21.67 12.48 5.63
C ALA A 335 -20.35 12.80 4.91
N MET A 336 -19.23 12.36 5.51
CA MET A 336 -17.88 12.55 4.95
C MET A 336 -17.53 11.52 3.87
N GLY A 337 -18.32 10.44 3.74
CA GLY A 337 -18.05 9.33 2.84
C GLY A 337 -16.71 8.65 3.13
N ARG A 338 -16.40 8.34 4.39
CA ARG A 338 -15.12 7.73 4.77
C ARG A 338 -15.26 6.72 5.90
N HIS A 339 -14.40 5.71 5.87
CA HIS A 339 -14.12 4.90 7.05
C HIS A 339 -13.14 5.64 7.95
N GLU A 340 -13.30 5.49 9.26
CA GLU A 340 -12.44 6.09 10.28
C GLU A 340 -12.09 5.00 11.29
N VAL A 341 -10.80 4.83 11.54
CA VAL A 341 -10.30 3.90 12.55
C VAL A 341 -9.89 4.67 13.78
N TYR A 342 -10.49 4.30 14.91
CA TYR A 342 -10.12 4.78 16.21
C TYR A 342 -9.68 3.63 17.12
N LEU A 343 -8.82 3.97 18.07
CA LEU A 343 -8.50 3.17 19.24
C LEU A 343 -9.13 3.82 20.46
N ARG A 344 -9.99 3.10 21.18
CA ARG A 344 -10.59 3.59 22.43
C ARG A 344 -9.80 3.08 23.62
N ALA A 345 -9.39 3.98 24.50
CA ALA A 345 -8.77 3.61 25.76
C ALA A 345 -9.80 2.92 26.69
N THR A 346 -9.49 1.72 27.16
CA THR A 346 -10.36 0.96 28.08
C THR A 346 -10.15 1.37 29.55
N ARG A 347 -9.07 2.11 29.83
CA ARG A 347 -8.68 2.65 31.13
C ARG A 347 -7.93 3.96 30.95
N GLY A 348 -7.79 4.74 32.03
CA GLY A 348 -6.94 5.92 32.01
C GLY A 348 -5.47 5.56 31.79
N LEU A 349 -4.79 6.28 30.90
CA LEU A 349 -3.38 6.09 30.57
C LEU A 349 -2.60 7.38 30.73
N ARG A 350 -1.30 7.24 30.98
CA ARG A 350 -0.35 8.35 31.03
C ARG A 350 0.74 8.11 29.99
N VAL A 351 0.75 8.92 28.95
CA VAL A 351 1.77 8.93 27.90
C VAL A 351 2.94 9.75 28.42
N LYS A 352 4.06 9.10 28.68
CA LYS A 352 5.24 9.74 29.25
C LYS A 352 6.00 10.55 28.19
N SER A 353 6.42 11.76 28.54
CA SER A 353 7.34 12.51 27.68
C SER A 353 8.72 11.85 27.62
N PRO A 354 9.32 11.68 26.43
CA PRO A 354 10.69 11.17 26.30
C PRO A 354 11.75 12.04 26.99
N ALA A 355 11.49 13.34 27.14
CA ALA A 355 12.44 14.34 27.65
C ALA A 355 12.04 14.96 29.00
N GLY A 356 11.07 14.36 29.71
CA GLY A 356 10.60 14.89 30.99
C GLY A 356 9.80 16.20 30.87
N GLU A 357 9.16 16.42 29.72
CA GLU A 357 8.13 17.46 29.56
C GLU A 357 6.87 17.09 30.37
N VAL A 358 5.70 17.57 29.96
CA VAL A 358 4.43 17.28 30.64
C VAL A 358 3.82 16.00 30.10
N ASP A 359 3.70 14.98 30.93
CA ASP A 359 2.98 13.75 30.61
C ASP A 359 1.54 14.04 30.14
N VAL A 360 1.11 13.38 29.06
CA VAL A 360 -0.24 13.53 28.52
C VAL A 360 -1.14 12.44 29.11
N THR A 361 -2.29 12.85 29.65
CA THR A 361 -3.29 11.91 30.17
C THR A 361 -4.34 11.60 29.11
N LEU A 362 -4.55 10.32 28.86
CA LEU A 362 -5.65 9.78 28.07
C LEU A 362 -6.71 9.25 29.04
N ALA A 363 -7.92 9.78 29.00
CA ALA A 363 -9.00 9.32 29.85
C ALA A 363 -9.54 7.95 29.39
N ARG A 364 -10.22 7.24 30.28
CA ARG A 364 -11.03 6.08 29.88
C ARG A 364 -12.07 6.54 28.84
N ASP A 365 -12.32 5.68 27.86
CA ASP A 365 -13.22 5.86 26.71
C ASP A 365 -12.80 6.94 25.71
N GLU A 366 -11.65 7.60 25.93
CA GLU A 366 -11.07 8.56 24.98
C GLU A 366 -10.60 7.84 23.70
N LEU A 367 -10.86 8.47 22.56
CA LEU A 367 -10.49 7.96 21.25
C LEU A 367 -9.14 8.53 20.80
N VAL A 368 -8.35 7.70 20.16
CA VAL A 368 -7.16 8.08 19.37
C VAL A 368 -7.45 7.71 17.92
N HIS A 369 -7.44 8.68 17.02
CA HIS A 369 -7.61 8.46 15.59
C HIS A 369 -6.33 7.86 15.00
N VAL A 370 -6.44 6.89 14.08
CA VAL A 370 -5.24 6.25 13.50
C VAL A 370 -5.29 6.16 11.97
N GLU A 371 -6.47 6.13 11.36
CA GLU A 371 -6.59 6.00 9.91
C GLU A 371 -7.92 6.56 9.38
N TYR A 372 -7.84 7.28 8.26
CA TYR A 372 -8.99 7.53 7.41
C TYR A 372 -8.94 6.60 6.21
N SER A 373 -10.11 6.26 5.67
CA SER A 373 -10.23 5.74 4.31
C SER A 373 -11.40 6.41 3.59
N TYR A 374 -11.11 7.53 2.93
CA TYR A 374 -12.06 8.28 2.12
C TYR A 374 -12.52 7.47 0.91
N LYS A 375 -13.81 7.59 0.65
CA LYS A 375 -14.50 7.08 -0.52
C LYS A 375 -14.87 8.25 -1.42
N TRP A 376 -14.68 8.05 -2.71
CA TRP A 376 -14.64 9.13 -3.69
C TRP A 376 -15.81 9.00 -4.64
N ALA A 377 -16.73 9.96 -4.60
CA ALA A 377 -17.70 10.10 -5.67
C ALA A 377 -16.99 10.60 -6.94
N MET A 378 -17.61 10.42 -8.11
CA MET A 378 -17.03 10.92 -9.35
C MET A 378 -16.77 12.43 -9.32
N GLY A 379 -17.72 13.21 -8.80
CA GLY A 379 -17.54 14.66 -8.64
C GLY A 379 -16.36 15.02 -7.72
N ASP A 380 -16.12 14.23 -6.67
CA ASP A 380 -14.99 14.41 -5.76
C ASP A 380 -13.64 14.23 -6.49
N LEU A 381 -13.55 13.22 -7.36
CA LEU A 381 -12.32 12.96 -8.14
C LEU A 381 -12.08 14.03 -9.19
N PHE A 382 -13.13 14.51 -9.87
CA PHE A 382 -13.01 15.64 -10.79
C PHE A 382 -12.49 16.88 -10.08
N GLU A 383 -13.06 17.23 -8.92
CA GLU A 383 -12.63 18.37 -8.15
C GLU A 383 -11.17 18.22 -7.67
N LEU A 384 -10.80 17.04 -7.19
CA LEU A 384 -9.42 16.72 -6.81
C LEU A 384 -8.44 16.97 -7.97
N VAL A 385 -8.72 16.39 -9.14
CA VAL A 385 -7.87 16.54 -10.35
C VAL A 385 -7.77 18.01 -10.77
N SER A 386 -8.88 18.75 -10.76
CA SER A 386 -8.90 20.18 -11.09
C SER A 386 -8.08 21.02 -10.10
N ARG A 387 -8.22 20.78 -8.79
CA ARG A 387 -7.47 21.51 -7.75
C ARG A 387 -5.96 21.25 -7.84
N SER A 388 -5.56 20.05 -8.26
CA SER A 388 -4.16 19.67 -8.46
C SER A 388 -3.57 20.11 -9.82
N GLN A 389 -4.32 20.89 -10.61
CA GLN A 389 -3.89 21.45 -11.90
C GLN A 389 -3.43 20.41 -12.93
N TRP A 390 -3.96 19.19 -12.83
CA TRP A 390 -3.79 18.20 -13.90
C TRP A 390 -4.61 18.62 -15.13
N PRO A 391 -4.14 18.35 -16.37
CA PRO A 391 -4.82 18.81 -17.58
C PRO A 391 -6.28 18.33 -17.66
N ASN A 392 -7.16 19.19 -18.17
CA ASN A 392 -8.54 18.84 -18.50
C ASN A 392 -8.52 17.80 -19.63
N GLY A 393 -8.83 16.54 -19.31
CA GLY A 393 -8.66 15.40 -20.22
C GLY A 393 -8.33 14.07 -19.53
N ALA A 394 -8.07 14.09 -18.22
CA ALA A 394 -8.00 12.88 -17.40
C ALA A 394 -9.21 11.96 -17.67
N ARG A 395 -8.96 10.77 -18.19
CA ARG A 395 -10.00 9.77 -18.45
C ARG A 395 -10.25 9.03 -17.15
N LEU A 396 -11.31 9.43 -16.45
CA LEU A 396 -11.84 8.69 -15.32
C LEU A 396 -12.69 7.53 -15.87
N ASP A 397 -12.15 6.32 -15.93
CA ASP A 397 -12.96 5.11 -16.17
C ASP A 397 -13.42 4.56 -14.82
N ALA A 398 -14.69 4.82 -14.51
CA ALA A 398 -15.34 4.35 -13.29
C ALA A 398 -16.45 3.37 -13.65
N ARG A 399 -16.25 2.10 -13.35
CA ARG A 399 -17.30 1.08 -13.43
C ARG A 399 -17.63 0.57 -12.04
N ARG A 400 -18.72 1.08 -11.46
CA ARG A 400 -19.53 0.61 -10.31
C ARG A 400 -18.86 0.06 -9.02
N VAL A 401 -17.61 -0.38 -9.02
CA VAL A 401 -16.81 -0.83 -7.87
C VAL A 401 -15.35 -0.54 -8.24
N GLY A 402 -14.79 0.56 -7.73
CA GLY A 402 -13.46 1.06 -8.09
C GLY A 402 -13.46 2.04 -9.27
N SER A 403 -12.72 3.14 -9.12
CA SER A 403 -12.40 4.06 -10.20
C SER A 403 -10.91 3.92 -10.50
N LEU A 404 -10.58 3.60 -11.75
CA LEU A 404 -9.22 3.73 -12.25
C LEU A 404 -9.16 5.05 -13.02
N CYS A 405 -8.57 6.06 -12.41
CA CYS A 405 -8.27 7.30 -13.11
C CYS A 405 -7.00 7.07 -13.93
N GLN A 406 -7.13 6.88 -15.23
CA GLN A 406 -6.00 7.01 -16.14
C GLN A 406 -5.93 8.49 -16.54
N VAL A 407 -4.88 9.18 -16.14
CA VAL A 407 -4.54 10.49 -16.68
C VAL A 407 -3.58 10.25 -17.84
N PRO A 408 -4.04 10.37 -19.10
CA PRO A 408 -3.10 10.40 -20.22
C PRO A 408 -2.23 11.65 -20.06
N GLY A 409 -0.92 11.51 -20.28
CA GLY A 409 -0.19 12.65 -20.83
C GLY A 409 -0.88 13.05 -22.14
N CYS A 410 -1.06 14.34 -22.37
CA CYS A 410 -1.88 14.85 -23.48
C CYS A 410 -1.48 14.27 -24.84
#